data_AF-A0A4Y7KK38-F1
#
_entry.id   AF-A0A4Y7KK38-F1
#
_cell.length_a   1.000
_cell.length_b   1.000
_cell.length_c   1.000
_cell.angle_alpha   90.00
_cell.angle_beta   90.00
_cell.angle_gamma   90.00
#
_symmetry.space_group_name_H-M   'P 1'
#
loop_
_entity.id
_entity.type
_entity.pdbx_description
1 polymer ?
#
loop_
_entity_poly.entity_id
_entity_poly.type
_entity_poly.pdbx_seq_one_letter_code
_entity_poly.pdbx_strand_id
1 'polypeptide(L)'
;MDPVIVAETVPYLSLFSAISYGIASMAMVFINKAVLMQYSHSMTLLFLQQLATTFLIHFARVMGYVKAKELNLATAKKLFPVSLFYNANVAFALASLKGVNIPMYIALKRLTPLAVLVAGFFSGKGKPPTQVSLSVLFTAFGVIIAALGDFSFDLFGYTMALTSVFFQTMYLVLVEKSGAEDGLSSVELMFYNGFLSLPFLLFLIIATGEFPNCVYLLFDKYLIVKLAVSIFSGPDFTSSATQAISFSFLMVLILSLVMGIVLNFTMFLCTIVNSALTTTIVGVLKGVGSTTLGFILLGGVQVRALNVTGLVINTAGGVWYSYAKYQQKKSKPKKGPIATKSTAHLVMKNISSVYELIDSIPSGLYNSALALRSLQMLSSPGPSEEYIMVFLVKVRDACLQEEEAILSGDTRWRELGQC
;
A
#
# COMPACT_ATOMS: atom_id res chain seq x y z
N MET A 1 -15.12 -13.60 13.24
CA MET A 1 -14.03 -14.20 12.42
C MET A 1 -12.91 -14.54 13.39
N ASP A 2 -12.58 -15.83 13.51
CA ASP A 2 -11.74 -16.34 14.59
C ASP A 2 -10.25 -15.95 14.46
N PRO A 3 -9.59 -15.59 15.57
CA PRO A 3 -8.21 -15.11 15.59
C PRO A 3 -7.16 -16.15 15.18
N VAL A 4 -7.52 -17.44 15.16
CA VAL A 4 -6.63 -18.53 14.72
C VAL A 4 -6.49 -18.57 13.19
N ILE A 5 -7.57 -18.28 12.45
CA ILE A 5 -7.53 -18.20 10.97
C ILE A 5 -6.76 -16.95 10.52
N VAL A 6 -6.75 -15.88 11.33
CA VAL A 6 -5.99 -14.66 11.04
C VAL A 6 -4.49 -14.95 10.97
N ALA A 7 -3.94 -15.82 11.84
CA ALA A 7 -2.49 -16.06 11.90
C ALA A 7 -1.92 -16.84 10.69
N GLU A 8 -2.67 -17.75 10.09
CA GLU A 8 -2.26 -18.48 8.87
C GLU A 8 -2.56 -17.73 7.58
N THR A 9 -3.51 -16.79 7.58
CA THR A 9 -3.88 -15.98 6.41
C THR A 9 -2.95 -14.78 6.17
N VAL A 10 -2.25 -14.26 7.19
CA VAL A 10 -1.31 -13.12 7.06
C VAL A 10 -0.18 -13.32 6.04
N PRO A 11 0.54 -14.47 5.98
CA PRO A 11 1.66 -14.63 5.05
C PRO A 11 1.22 -14.71 3.59
N TYR A 12 0.08 -15.35 3.30
CA TYR A 12 -0.46 -15.43 1.94
C TYR A 12 -0.96 -14.07 1.45
N LEU A 13 -1.66 -13.30 2.30
CA LEU A 13 -2.12 -11.96 1.95
C LEU A 13 -0.96 -10.97 1.73
N SER A 14 0.08 -11.08 2.57
CA SER A 14 1.35 -10.35 2.45
C SER A 14 2.05 -10.64 1.12
N LEU A 15 2.15 -11.91 0.73
CA LEU A 15 2.74 -12.31 -0.54
C LEU A 15 1.89 -11.89 -1.74
N PHE A 16 0.58 -12.12 -1.67
CA PHE A 16 -0.38 -11.77 -2.72
C PHE A 16 -0.38 -10.27 -3.01
N SER A 17 -0.41 -9.42 -1.98
CA SER A 17 -0.37 -7.96 -2.14
C SER A 17 0.95 -7.48 -2.77
N ALA A 18 2.08 -8.10 -2.44
CA ALA A 18 3.37 -7.79 -3.06
C ALA A 18 3.44 -8.22 -4.53
N ILE A 19 3.00 -9.44 -4.85
CA ILE A 19 3.01 -9.96 -6.23
C ILE A 19 2.03 -9.18 -7.11
N SER A 20 0.81 -8.95 -6.65
CA SER A 20 -0.20 -8.18 -7.39
C SER A 20 0.26 -6.75 -7.69
N TYR A 21 0.88 -6.06 -6.72
CA TYR A 21 1.48 -4.74 -6.96
C TYR A 21 2.61 -4.80 -7.99
N GLY A 22 3.49 -5.81 -7.91
CA GLY A 22 4.58 -6.00 -8.87
C GLY A 22 4.08 -6.19 -10.30
N ILE A 23 3.10 -7.07 -10.50
CA ILE A 23 2.49 -7.37 -11.81
C ILE A 23 1.74 -6.14 -12.34
N ALA A 24 0.82 -5.58 -11.55
CA ALA A 24 0.02 -4.42 -11.94
C ALA A 24 0.91 -3.25 -12.34
N SER A 25 1.98 -3.02 -11.59
CA SER A 25 2.89 -1.92 -11.89
C SER A 25 3.77 -2.17 -13.11
N MET A 26 4.19 -3.40 -13.40
CA MET A 26 4.89 -3.70 -14.65
C MET A 26 3.97 -3.50 -15.86
N ALA A 27 2.74 -4.01 -15.79
CA ALA A 27 1.73 -3.82 -16.84
C ALA A 27 1.44 -2.34 -17.09
N MET A 28 1.30 -1.53 -16.03
CA MET A 28 1.03 -0.10 -16.16
C MET A 28 2.14 0.67 -16.89
N VAL A 29 3.41 0.26 -16.78
CA VAL A 29 4.50 0.91 -17.53
C VAL A 29 4.30 0.78 -19.04
N PHE A 30 3.92 -0.40 -19.52
CA PHE A 30 3.67 -0.63 -20.94
C PHE A 30 2.40 0.07 -21.43
N ILE A 31 1.33 0.01 -20.63
CA ILE A 31 0.06 0.68 -20.95
C ILE A 31 0.25 2.19 -20.98
N ASN A 32 0.92 2.79 -19.99
CA ASN A 32 1.24 4.21 -20.02
C ASN A 32 2.07 4.58 -21.24
N LYS A 33 3.04 3.77 -21.63
CA LYS A 33 3.79 4.03 -22.86
C LYS A 33 2.89 3.97 -24.09
N ALA A 34 2.03 2.96 -24.21
CA ALA A 34 1.07 2.84 -25.32
C ALA A 34 0.10 4.02 -25.39
N VAL A 35 -0.32 4.55 -24.23
CA VAL A 35 -1.17 5.73 -24.14
C VAL A 35 -0.40 6.99 -24.50
N LEU A 36 0.83 7.17 -23.99
CA LEU A 36 1.66 8.35 -24.25
C LEU A 36 2.12 8.46 -25.71
N MET A 37 2.20 7.34 -26.43
CA MET A 37 2.43 7.34 -27.88
C MET A 37 1.27 7.95 -28.68
N GLN A 38 0.07 7.97 -28.10
CA GLN A 38 -1.15 8.53 -28.71
C GLN A 38 -1.59 9.85 -28.07
N TYR A 39 -1.21 10.09 -26.82
CA TYR A 39 -1.67 11.21 -26.01
C TYR A 39 -0.52 11.88 -25.26
N SER A 40 -0.21 13.13 -25.61
CA SER A 40 0.95 13.83 -25.04
C SER A 40 0.70 14.40 -23.62
N HIS A 41 -0.56 14.56 -23.19
CA HIS A 41 -0.90 15.25 -21.94
C HIS A 41 -0.98 14.31 -20.75
N SER A 42 0.14 14.20 -20.02
CA SER A 42 0.27 13.27 -18.90
C SER A 42 -0.55 13.67 -17.67
N MET A 43 -0.73 14.98 -17.41
CA MET A 43 -1.44 15.46 -16.21
C MET A 43 -2.95 15.29 -16.35
N THR A 44 -3.51 15.54 -17.53
CA THR A 44 -4.93 15.28 -17.81
C THR A 44 -5.31 13.82 -17.60
N LEU A 45 -4.45 12.88 -18.02
CA LEU A 45 -4.68 11.45 -17.82
C LEU A 45 -4.70 11.07 -16.33
N LEU A 46 -3.78 11.61 -15.54
CA LEU A 46 -3.73 11.39 -14.10
C LEU A 46 -4.97 11.97 -13.40
N PHE A 47 -5.43 13.14 -13.82
CA PHE A 47 -6.68 13.72 -13.33
C PHE A 47 -7.88 12.83 -13.62
N LEU A 48 -8.00 12.32 -14.85
CA LEU A 48 -9.06 11.39 -15.23
C LEU A 48 -8.99 10.08 -14.43
N GLN A 49 -7.79 9.54 -14.16
CA GLN A 49 -7.60 8.37 -13.31
C GLN A 49 -8.10 8.62 -11.89
N GLN A 50 -7.76 9.76 -11.27
CA GLN A 50 -8.21 10.07 -9.91
C GLN A 50 -9.68 10.43 -9.82
N LEU A 51 -10.24 11.06 -10.86
CA LEU A 51 -11.66 11.29 -10.98
C LEU A 51 -12.43 9.96 -11.08
N ALA A 52 -12.01 9.07 -12.00
CA ALA A 52 -12.62 7.76 -12.18
C ALA A 52 -12.51 6.90 -10.92
N THR A 53 -11.35 6.91 -10.24
CA THR A 53 -11.14 6.21 -8.97
C THR A 53 -12.11 6.72 -7.89
N THR A 54 -12.22 8.04 -7.74
CA THR A 54 -13.09 8.66 -6.72
C THR A 54 -14.56 8.36 -7.01
N PHE A 55 -14.98 8.48 -8.27
CA PHE A 55 -16.34 8.21 -8.70
C PHE A 55 -16.72 6.73 -8.52
N LEU A 56 -15.85 5.80 -8.95
CA LEU A 56 -16.07 4.36 -8.82
C LEU A 56 -16.23 3.96 -7.35
N ILE A 57 -15.36 4.44 -6.46
CA ILE A 57 -15.47 4.12 -5.04
C ILE A 57 -16.71 4.77 -4.42
N HIS A 58 -17.04 6.01 -4.80
CA HIS A 58 -18.26 6.67 -4.32
C HIS A 58 -19.51 5.87 -4.70
N PHE A 59 -19.62 5.45 -5.97
CA PHE A 59 -20.72 4.63 -6.45
C PHE A 59 -20.76 3.26 -5.76
N ALA A 60 -19.60 2.62 -5.56
CA ALA A 60 -19.51 1.35 -4.83
C ALA A 60 -19.90 1.45 -3.34
N ARG A 61 -19.74 2.63 -2.72
CA ARG A 61 -20.25 2.91 -1.37
C ARG A 61 -21.76 3.09 -1.36
N VAL A 62 -22.31 3.85 -2.31
CA VAL A 62 -23.76 4.07 -2.42
C VAL A 62 -24.50 2.75 -2.66
N MET A 63 -23.92 1.84 -3.45
CA MET A 63 -24.46 0.49 -3.67
C MET A 63 -24.23 -0.49 -2.51
N GLY A 64 -23.54 -0.09 -1.43
CA GLY A 64 -23.32 -0.93 -0.26
C GLY A 64 -22.26 -2.04 -0.41
N TYR A 65 -21.56 -2.11 -1.55
CA TYR A 65 -20.49 -3.11 -1.77
C TYR A 65 -19.24 -2.85 -0.92
N VAL A 66 -19.03 -1.60 -0.48
CA VAL A 66 -17.87 -1.22 0.34
C VAL A 66 -18.35 -0.64 1.66
N LYS A 67 -18.13 -1.37 2.76
CA LYS A 67 -18.23 -0.86 4.14
C LYS A 67 -17.06 0.08 4.43
N ALA A 68 -17.06 1.27 3.82
CA ALA A 68 -16.12 2.33 4.16
C ALA A 68 -16.75 3.25 5.20
N LYS A 69 -15.95 3.75 6.14
CA LYS A 69 -16.40 4.75 7.10
C LYS A 69 -16.85 6.01 6.36
N GLU A 70 -17.91 6.65 6.85
CA GLU A 70 -18.41 7.90 6.27
C GLU A 70 -17.30 8.95 6.12
N LEU A 71 -17.48 9.87 5.18
CA LEU A 71 -16.55 10.97 4.92
C LEU A 71 -16.34 11.80 6.19
N ASN A 72 -15.20 11.60 6.85
CA ASN A 72 -14.87 12.34 8.06
C ASN A 72 -13.84 13.42 7.72
N LEU A 73 -14.22 14.67 7.96
CA LEU A 73 -13.36 15.82 7.72
C LEU A 73 -12.07 15.77 8.56
N ALA A 74 -12.10 15.17 9.75
CA ALA A 74 -10.90 14.98 10.56
C ALA A 74 -9.90 14.03 9.88
N THR A 75 -10.39 12.92 9.32
CA THR A 75 -9.58 11.98 8.54
C THR A 75 -9.06 12.63 7.26
N ALA A 76 -9.88 13.42 6.58
CA ALA A 76 -9.47 14.17 5.39
C ALA A 76 -8.32 15.16 5.68
N LYS A 77 -8.43 15.94 6.77
CA LYS A 77 -7.35 16.85 7.20
C LYS A 77 -6.07 16.09 7.56
N LYS A 78 -6.19 14.91 8.20
CA LYS A 78 -5.04 14.07 8.54
C LYS A 78 -4.36 13.46 7.30
N LEU A 79 -5.14 13.11 6.28
CA LEU A 79 -4.65 12.53 5.02
C LEU A 79 -4.26 13.57 3.97
N PHE A 80 -4.54 14.85 4.21
CA PHE A 80 -4.15 15.93 3.31
C PHE A 80 -2.65 15.94 2.97
N PRO A 81 -1.71 15.78 3.93
CA PRO A 81 -0.28 15.68 3.62
C PRO A 81 0.08 14.49 2.73
N VAL A 82 -0.66 13.37 2.84
CA VAL A 82 -0.46 12.18 2.00
C VAL A 82 -0.72 12.53 0.54
N SER A 83 -1.86 13.16 0.27
CA SER A 83 -2.26 13.58 -1.07
C SER A 83 -1.34 14.66 -1.63
N LEU A 84 -0.92 15.62 -0.80
CA LEU A 84 0.03 16.66 -1.20
C LEU A 84 1.35 16.06 -1.68
N PHE A 85 1.95 15.17 -0.90
CA PHE A 85 3.22 14.53 -1.27
C PHE A 85 3.07 13.55 -2.44
N TYR A 86 1.93 12.87 -2.58
CA TYR A 86 1.63 12.05 -3.74
C TYR A 86 1.69 12.88 -5.03
N ASN A 87 0.94 13.99 -5.08
CA ASN A 87 0.87 14.81 -6.28
C ASN A 87 2.17 15.60 -6.53
N ALA A 88 2.85 16.06 -5.48
CA ALA A 88 4.18 16.65 -5.61
C ALA A 88 5.16 15.67 -6.25
N ASN A 89 5.23 14.42 -5.77
CA ASN A 89 6.05 13.37 -6.38
C ASN A 89 5.74 13.21 -7.88
N VAL A 90 4.47 13.16 -8.26
CA VAL A 90 4.05 13.03 -9.65
C VAL A 90 4.50 14.22 -10.50
N ALA A 91 4.33 15.45 -10.01
CA ALA A 91 4.76 16.66 -10.72
C ALA A 91 6.26 16.72 -10.93
N PHE A 92 7.04 16.51 -9.86
CA PHE A 92 8.51 16.51 -9.93
C PHE A 92 9.04 15.35 -10.78
N ALA A 93 8.40 14.17 -10.73
CA ALA A 93 8.73 13.04 -11.59
C ALA A 93 8.54 13.37 -13.07
N LEU A 94 7.39 13.92 -13.45
CA LEU A 94 7.12 14.30 -14.84
C LEU A 94 8.05 15.41 -15.32
N ALA A 95 8.35 16.40 -14.47
CA ALA A 95 9.31 17.45 -14.78
C ALA A 95 10.72 16.87 -15.02
N SER A 96 11.14 15.89 -14.22
CA SER A 96 12.46 15.26 -14.39
C SER A 96 12.61 14.48 -15.70
N LEU A 97 11.53 13.92 -16.24
CA LEU A 97 11.55 13.20 -17.51
C LEU A 97 11.84 14.10 -18.73
N LYS A 98 11.73 15.43 -18.59
CA LYS A 98 12.11 16.39 -19.64
C LYS A 98 13.63 16.60 -19.72
N GLY A 99 14.34 16.44 -18.60
CA GLY A 99 15.79 16.69 -18.51
C GLY A 99 16.64 15.44 -18.33
N VAL A 100 16.04 14.32 -17.91
CA VAL A 100 16.77 13.05 -17.66
C VAL A 100 16.26 11.97 -18.60
N ASN A 101 17.19 11.23 -19.21
CA ASN A 101 16.82 10.06 -20.00
C ASN A 101 16.11 9.00 -19.13
N ILE A 102 15.23 8.21 -19.75
CA ILE A 102 14.36 7.25 -19.05
C ILE A 102 15.17 6.23 -18.21
N PRO A 103 16.24 5.59 -18.72
CA PRO A 103 17.03 4.64 -17.94
C PRO A 103 17.65 5.26 -16.68
N MET A 104 18.13 6.49 -16.79
CA MET A 104 18.75 7.19 -15.68
C MET A 104 17.74 7.68 -14.65
N TYR A 105 16.55 8.13 -15.08
CA TYR A 105 15.43 8.40 -14.19
C TYR A 105 15.06 7.15 -13.36
N ILE A 106 15.01 5.97 -14.00
CA ILE A 106 14.74 4.71 -13.29
C ILE A 106 15.87 4.37 -12.30
N ALA A 107 17.13 4.60 -12.67
CA ALA A 107 18.27 4.42 -11.77
C ALA A 107 18.17 5.32 -10.53
N LEU A 108 17.84 6.60 -10.70
CA LEU A 108 17.62 7.56 -9.61
C LEU A 108 16.45 7.12 -8.70
N LYS A 109 15.34 6.65 -9.28
CA LYS A 109 14.20 6.12 -8.50
C LYS A 109 14.56 4.90 -7.64
N ARG A 110 15.61 4.15 -7.97
CA ARG A 110 16.09 3.03 -7.12
C ARG A 110 16.81 3.50 -5.84
N LEU A 111 16.97 4.80 -5.65
CA LEU A 111 17.36 5.39 -4.34
C LEU A 111 16.18 5.46 -3.36
N THR A 112 14.93 5.24 -3.79
CA THR A 112 13.75 5.32 -2.91
C THR A 112 13.85 4.43 -1.65
N PRO A 113 14.31 3.17 -1.72
CA PRO A 113 14.51 2.37 -0.51
C PRO A 113 15.52 2.97 0.47
N LEU A 114 16.57 3.65 -0.01
CA LEU A 114 17.52 4.37 0.83
C LEU A 114 16.80 5.46 1.62
N ALA A 115 16.05 6.30 0.90
CA ALA A 115 15.28 7.37 1.50
C ALA A 115 14.24 6.84 2.51
N VAL A 116 13.56 5.72 2.22
CA VAL A 116 12.62 5.09 3.15
C VAL A 116 13.30 4.52 4.39
N LEU A 117 14.50 3.94 4.26
CA LEU A 117 15.27 3.48 5.43
C LEU A 117 15.69 4.65 6.33
N VAL A 118 16.19 5.73 5.72
CA VAL A 118 16.58 6.95 6.43
C VAL A 118 15.37 7.57 7.12
N ALA A 119 14.25 7.74 6.41
CA ALA A 119 13.01 8.25 7.00
C ALA A 119 12.47 7.35 8.11
N GLY A 120 12.58 6.02 7.96
CA GLY A 120 12.23 5.06 8.99
C GLY A 120 13.06 5.21 10.26
N PHE A 121 14.37 5.44 10.12
CA PHE A 121 15.27 5.70 11.24
C PHE A 121 14.90 6.98 12.01
N PHE A 122 14.62 8.08 11.30
CA PHE A 122 14.13 9.32 11.91
C PHE A 122 12.74 9.17 12.55
N SER A 123 11.91 8.28 12.05
CA SER A 123 10.58 7.97 12.62
C SER A 123 10.65 7.04 13.83
N GLY A 124 11.84 6.72 14.36
CA GLY A 124 12.02 5.86 15.53
C GLY A 124 12.00 4.36 15.22
N LYS A 125 11.96 3.95 13.95
CA LYS A 125 12.18 2.54 13.59
C LYS A 125 13.67 2.25 13.77
N GLY A 126 14.02 1.32 14.67
CA GLY A 126 15.41 1.02 15.02
C GLY A 126 16.34 0.75 13.82
N LYS A 127 17.66 0.79 14.06
CA LYS A 127 18.68 0.71 13.00
C LYS A 127 18.46 -0.52 12.10
N PRO A 128 18.42 -0.36 10.77
CA PRO A 128 18.36 -1.50 9.87
C PRO A 128 19.64 -2.33 9.98
N PRO A 129 19.56 -3.65 9.80
CA PRO A 129 20.75 -4.51 9.84
C PRO A 129 21.72 -4.16 8.71
N THR A 130 23.00 -4.38 8.99
CA THR A 130 24.15 -3.97 8.17
C THR A 130 24.05 -4.48 6.73
N GLN A 131 23.58 -5.71 6.52
CA GLN A 131 23.41 -6.28 5.17
C GLN A 131 22.46 -5.47 4.27
N VAL A 132 21.35 -4.95 4.82
CA VAL A 132 20.44 -4.09 4.07
C VAL A 132 21.07 -2.72 3.80
N SER A 133 21.74 -2.13 4.79
CA SER A 133 22.42 -0.84 4.61
C SER A 133 23.48 -0.92 3.51
N LEU A 134 24.32 -1.96 3.51
CA LEU A 134 25.36 -2.18 2.48
C LEU A 134 24.78 -2.33 1.08
N SER A 135 23.70 -3.12 0.92
CA SER A 135 23.06 -3.32 -0.39
C SER A 135 22.49 -2.04 -1.00
N VAL A 136 22.00 -1.15 -0.14
CA VAL A 136 21.41 0.13 -0.55
C VAL A 136 22.52 1.13 -0.88
N LEU A 137 23.62 1.14 -0.12
CA LEU A 137 24.82 1.91 -0.45
C LEU A 137 25.41 1.48 -1.81
N PHE A 138 25.45 0.17 -2.08
CA PHE A 138 25.87 -0.35 -3.38
C PHE A 138 24.95 0.09 -4.52
N THR A 139 23.63 0.15 -4.27
CA THR A 139 22.65 0.70 -5.21
C THR A 139 22.94 2.17 -5.50
N ALA A 140 23.21 2.98 -4.47
CA ALA A 140 23.55 4.39 -4.61
C ALA A 140 24.86 4.62 -5.36
N PHE A 141 25.87 3.79 -5.09
CA PHE A 141 27.14 3.81 -5.81
C PHE A 141 26.94 3.57 -7.32
N GLY A 142 26.09 2.61 -7.70
CA GLY A 142 25.75 2.38 -9.10
C GLY A 142 25.06 3.56 -9.78
N VAL A 143 24.21 4.31 -9.06
CA VAL A 143 23.60 5.56 -9.60
C VAL A 143 24.66 6.61 -9.88
N ILE A 144 25.64 6.78 -8.99
CA ILE A 144 26.71 7.77 -9.18
C ILE A 144 27.54 7.43 -10.41
N ILE A 145 27.94 6.16 -10.57
CA ILE A 145 28.66 5.70 -11.78
C ILE A 145 27.79 5.94 -13.03
N ALA A 146 26.50 5.59 -12.99
CA ALA A 146 25.60 5.79 -14.12
C ALA A 146 25.50 7.28 -14.52
N ALA A 147 25.42 8.18 -13.54
CA ALA A 147 25.37 9.63 -13.73
C ALA A 147 26.65 10.18 -14.37
N LEU A 148 27.82 9.72 -13.93
CA LEU A 148 29.11 10.12 -14.51
C LEU A 148 29.25 9.73 -15.98
N GLY A 149 28.52 8.69 -16.41
CA GLY A 149 28.49 8.21 -17.79
C GLY A 149 27.38 8.80 -18.66
N ASP A 150 26.52 9.68 -18.12
CA ASP A 150 25.37 10.24 -18.83
C ASP A 150 25.77 11.43 -19.72
N PHE A 151 25.48 11.33 -21.02
CA PHE A 151 25.72 12.41 -21.99
C PHE A 151 24.71 13.54 -21.90
N SER A 152 23.51 13.28 -21.39
CA SER A 152 22.41 14.23 -21.29
C SER A 152 22.28 14.76 -19.87
N PHE A 153 23.40 14.97 -19.18
CA PHE A 153 23.38 15.47 -17.81
C PHE A 153 22.76 16.88 -17.76
N ASP A 154 21.55 16.95 -17.22
CA ASP A 154 20.86 18.18 -16.88
C ASP A 154 20.69 18.26 -15.36
N LEU A 155 21.38 19.21 -14.72
CA LEU A 155 21.30 19.41 -13.28
C LEU A 155 19.85 19.66 -12.83
N PHE A 156 19.05 20.38 -13.63
CA PHE A 156 17.66 20.64 -13.30
C PHE A 156 16.84 19.34 -13.32
N GLY A 157 16.90 18.55 -14.38
CA GLY A 157 16.24 17.24 -14.44
C GLY A 157 16.61 16.32 -13.27
N TYR A 158 17.90 16.24 -12.92
CA TYR A 158 18.39 15.41 -11.83
C TYR A 158 17.92 15.87 -10.45
N THR A 159 17.96 17.18 -10.18
CA THR A 159 17.46 17.74 -8.91
C THR A 159 15.95 17.53 -8.76
N MET A 160 15.17 17.67 -9.84
CA MET A 160 13.74 17.35 -9.85
C MET A 160 13.49 15.86 -9.60
N ALA A 161 14.31 14.97 -10.19
CA ALA A 161 14.22 13.53 -9.97
C ALA A 161 14.48 13.16 -8.49
N LEU A 162 15.54 13.68 -7.88
CA LEU A 162 15.84 13.46 -6.46
C LEU A 162 14.76 14.03 -5.53
N THR A 163 14.23 15.20 -5.86
CA THR A 163 13.10 15.81 -5.14
C THR A 163 11.85 14.92 -5.22
N SER A 164 11.58 14.31 -6.37
CA SER A 164 10.49 13.34 -6.51
C SER A 164 10.68 12.10 -5.63
N VAL A 165 11.92 11.62 -5.45
CA VAL A 165 12.24 10.48 -4.57
C VAL A 165 11.96 10.84 -3.11
N PHE A 166 12.28 12.07 -2.70
CA PHE A 166 11.95 12.56 -1.37
C PHE A 166 10.43 12.59 -1.12
N PHE A 167 9.66 13.20 -2.02
CA PHE A 167 8.19 13.24 -1.87
C PHE A 167 7.55 11.86 -1.92
N GLN A 168 8.04 10.97 -2.80
CA GLN A 168 7.59 9.58 -2.86
C GLN A 168 7.83 8.84 -1.53
N THR A 169 8.99 9.08 -0.91
CA THR A 169 9.35 8.50 0.39
C THR A 169 8.40 8.97 1.49
N MET A 170 8.18 10.29 1.59
CA MET A 170 7.27 10.86 2.58
C MET A 170 5.84 10.33 2.40
N TYR A 171 5.34 10.31 1.16
CA TYR A 171 4.06 9.72 0.82
C TYR A 171 3.94 8.27 1.30
N LEU A 172 4.90 7.40 0.97
CA LEU A 172 4.85 5.98 1.36
C LEU A 172 4.91 5.78 2.88
N VAL A 173 5.75 6.55 3.57
CA VAL A 173 5.87 6.48 5.04
C VAL A 173 4.58 6.93 5.72
N LEU A 174 3.94 7.99 5.24
CA LEU A 174 2.66 8.43 5.78
C LEU A 174 1.53 7.43 5.51
N VAL A 175 1.49 6.82 4.32
CA VAL A 175 0.52 5.76 4.01
C VAL A 175 0.67 4.57 4.94
N GLU A 176 1.92 4.12 5.18
CA GLU A 176 2.19 3.05 6.13
C GLU A 176 1.73 3.43 7.54
N LYS A 177 2.02 4.67 7.97
CA LYS A 177 1.62 5.19 9.28
C LYS A 177 0.10 5.27 9.43
N SER A 178 -0.60 5.78 8.42
CA SER A 178 -2.06 5.86 8.41
C SER A 178 -2.73 4.48 8.37
N GLY A 179 -2.15 3.50 7.68
CA GLY A 179 -2.65 2.12 7.74
C GLY A 179 -2.45 1.48 9.11
N ALA A 180 -1.30 1.70 9.75
CA ALA A 180 -0.93 1.04 11.00
C ALA A 180 -1.52 1.69 12.27
N GLU A 181 -1.54 3.03 12.34
CA GLU A 181 -1.98 3.78 13.53
C GLU A 181 -3.47 4.13 13.47
N ASP A 182 -3.99 4.46 12.28
CA ASP A 182 -5.40 4.89 12.12
C ASP A 182 -6.34 3.75 11.74
N GLY A 183 -5.78 2.56 11.44
CA GLY A 183 -6.56 1.40 11.00
C GLY A 183 -7.31 1.61 9.68
N LEU A 184 -6.87 2.58 8.86
CA LEU A 184 -7.52 2.92 7.59
C LEU A 184 -7.34 1.80 6.57
N SER A 185 -8.42 1.43 5.91
CA SER A 185 -8.39 0.44 4.84
C SER A 185 -7.75 1.01 3.56
N SER A 186 -7.25 0.11 2.70
CA SER A 186 -6.66 0.49 1.40
C SER A 186 -7.63 1.24 0.50
N VAL A 187 -8.92 0.90 0.56
CA VAL A 187 -9.99 1.54 -0.23
C VAL A 187 -10.29 2.94 0.30
N GLU A 188 -10.27 3.13 1.62
CA GLU A 188 -10.44 4.46 2.23
C GLU A 188 -9.27 5.39 1.88
N LEU A 189 -8.03 4.92 2.01
CA LEU A 189 -6.85 5.69 1.61
C LEU A 189 -6.88 6.05 0.13
N MET A 190 -7.26 5.12 -0.74
CA MET A 190 -7.39 5.37 -2.18
C MET A 190 -8.45 6.43 -2.48
N PHE A 191 -9.59 6.39 -1.80
CA PHE A 191 -10.66 7.37 -1.95
C PHE A 191 -10.24 8.76 -1.47
N TYR A 192 -9.69 8.87 -0.25
CA TYR A 192 -9.23 10.16 0.28
C TYR A 192 -8.09 10.73 -0.56
N ASN A 193 -7.13 9.89 -0.99
CA ASN A 193 -6.07 10.32 -1.88
C ASN A 193 -6.60 10.80 -3.22
N GLY A 194 -7.53 10.07 -3.84
CA GLY A 194 -8.18 10.47 -5.10
C GLY A 194 -8.90 11.82 -4.96
N PHE A 195 -9.81 11.92 -3.99
CA PHE A 195 -10.62 13.11 -3.76
C PHE A 195 -9.80 14.35 -3.42
N LEU A 196 -8.83 14.23 -2.51
CA LEU A 196 -7.96 15.35 -2.10
C LEU A 196 -6.97 15.76 -3.21
N SER A 197 -6.64 14.85 -4.13
CA SER A 197 -5.73 15.13 -5.25
C SER A 197 -6.38 15.96 -6.35
N LEU A 198 -7.71 15.87 -6.54
CA LEU A 198 -8.44 16.57 -7.60
C LEU A 198 -8.19 18.09 -7.64
N PRO A 199 -8.35 18.86 -6.54
CA PRO A 199 -8.11 20.31 -6.58
C PRO A 199 -6.64 20.65 -6.87
N PHE A 200 -5.70 19.85 -6.35
CA PHE A 200 -4.28 20.07 -6.59
C PHE A 200 -3.89 19.74 -8.04
N LEU A 201 -4.42 18.66 -8.60
CA LEU A 201 -4.22 18.29 -10.00
C LEU A 201 -4.84 19.34 -10.93
N LEU A 202 -6.01 19.89 -10.59
CA LEU A 202 -6.61 20.98 -11.36
C LEU A 202 -5.71 22.22 -11.38
N PHE A 203 -5.14 22.59 -10.23
CA PHE A 203 -4.14 23.65 -10.16
C PHE A 203 -2.90 23.34 -11.02
N LEU A 204 -2.38 22.12 -10.97
CA LEU A 204 -1.25 21.71 -11.81
C LEU A 204 -1.57 21.75 -13.30
N ILE A 205 -2.77 21.33 -13.72
CA ILE A 205 -3.20 21.39 -15.12
C ILE A 205 -3.22 22.82 -15.64
N ILE A 206 -3.68 23.77 -14.80
CA ILE A 206 -3.64 25.20 -15.13
C ILE A 206 -2.19 25.67 -15.23
N ALA A 207 -1.35 25.32 -14.26
CA ALA A 207 0.06 25.72 -14.22
C ALA A 207 0.90 25.12 -15.37
N THR A 208 0.60 23.90 -15.82
CA THR A 208 1.28 23.25 -16.95
C THR A 208 0.74 23.68 -18.31
N GLY A 209 -0.36 24.43 -18.35
CA GLY A 209 -1.00 24.89 -19.59
C GLY A 209 -1.80 23.81 -20.33
N GLU A 210 -2.07 22.65 -19.70
CA GLU A 210 -2.88 21.57 -20.29
C GLU A 210 -4.40 21.83 -20.16
N PHE A 211 -4.79 22.97 -19.57
CA PHE A 211 -6.18 23.32 -19.25
C PHE A 211 -7.17 23.27 -20.43
N PRO A 212 -6.89 23.82 -21.62
CA PRO A 212 -7.84 23.79 -22.73
C PRO A 212 -8.18 22.36 -23.17
N ASN A 213 -7.19 21.46 -23.11
CA ASN A 213 -7.32 20.06 -23.54
C ASN A 213 -8.01 19.20 -22.49
N CYS A 214 -7.86 19.54 -21.21
CA CYS A 214 -8.62 18.93 -20.12
C CYS A 214 -10.12 19.20 -20.25
N VAL A 215 -10.48 20.47 -20.49
CA VAL A 215 -11.87 20.88 -20.71
C VAL A 215 -12.39 20.27 -22.01
N TYR A 216 -11.63 20.30 -23.10
CA TYR A 216 -12.02 19.65 -24.34
C TYR A 216 -12.24 18.14 -24.18
N LEU A 217 -11.41 17.40 -23.44
CA LEU A 217 -11.65 15.97 -23.20
C LEU A 217 -12.87 15.70 -22.33
N LEU A 218 -13.08 16.50 -21.28
CA LEU A 218 -14.21 16.33 -20.36
C LEU A 218 -15.55 16.76 -20.99
N PHE A 219 -15.52 17.81 -21.83
CA PHE A 219 -16.68 18.42 -22.47
C PHE A 219 -16.84 18.11 -23.96
N ASP A 220 -15.93 17.35 -24.58
CA ASP A 220 -16.19 16.78 -25.92
C ASP A 220 -17.48 15.99 -25.75
N LYS A 221 -18.51 16.44 -26.48
CA LYS A 221 -19.94 16.42 -26.11
C LYS A 221 -20.55 15.02 -25.97
N TYR A 222 -19.72 14.00 -26.04
CA TYR A 222 -20.05 12.60 -26.05
C TYR A 222 -19.01 11.74 -25.31
N LEU A 223 -18.08 12.20 -24.46
CA LEU A 223 -17.12 11.27 -23.83
C LEU A 223 -17.81 10.30 -22.85
N ILE A 224 -18.61 10.82 -21.92
CA ILE A 224 -19.39 9.99 -20.98
C ILE A 224 -20.46 9.18 -21.72
N VAL A 225 -21.09 9.77 -22.74
CA VAL A 225 -22.09 9.11 -23.58
C VAL A 225 -21.45 8.04 -24.48
N LYS A 226 -20.27 8.24 -25.07
CA LYS A 226 -19.51 7.26 -25.85
C LYS A 226 -19.00 6.13 -24.96
N LEU A 227 -18.53 6.44 -23.75
CA LEU A 227 -18.18 5.44 -22.75
C LEU A 227 -19.40 4.59 -22.38
N ALA A 228 -20.51 5.22 -22.01
CA ALA A 228 -21.75 4.52 -21.68
C ALA A 228 -22.30 3.71 -22.87
N VAL A 229 -22.35 4.28 -24.07
CA VAL A 229 -22.81 3.62 -25.30
C VAL A 229 -21.87 2.46 -25.68
N SER A 230 -20.55 2.57 -25.54
CA SER A 230 -19.63 1.43 -25.80
C SER A 230 -19.77 0.28 -24.80
N ILE A 231 -20.22 0.59 -23.58
CA ILE A 231 -20.41 -0.40 -22.50
C ILE A 231 -21.81 -1.04 -22.60
N PHE A 232 -22.83 -0.29 -23.03
CA PHE A 232 -24.24 -0.71 -23.05
C PHE A 232 -24.81 -1.04 -24.44
N SER A 233 -24.15 -0.66 -25.52
CA SER A 233 -24.63 -0.86 -26.90
C SER A 233 -23.54 -1.51 -27.74
N GLY A 234 -23.85 -2.67 -28.34
CA GLY A 234 -22.94 -3.45 -29.17
C GLY A 234 -22.42 -2.71 -30.42
N PRO A 235 -21.48 -3.33 -31.16
CA PRO A 235 -20.60 -2.67 -32.15
C PRO A 235 -21.24 -2.09 -33.43
N ASP A 236 -22.57 -2.02 -33.56
CA ASP A 236 -23.22 -1.90 -34.88
C ASP A 236 -23.73 -0.51 -35.28
N PHE A 237 -23.21 0.58 -34.70
CA PHE A 237 -23.62 1.92 -35.17
C PHE A 237 -22.59 3.04 -34.95
N THR A 238 -21.63 3.20 -35.87
CA THR A 238 -21.19 4.50 -36.46
C THR A 238 -20.06 4.28 -37.50
N SER A 239 -19.86 5.23 -38.41
CA SER A 239 -19.15 5.10 -39.72
C SER A 239 -17.61 4.90 -39.70
N SER A 240 -17.09 4.32 -40.80
CA SER A 240 -16.00 3.32 -40.86
C SER A 240 -14.52 3.77 -40.97
N ALA A 241 -14.15 5.05 -40.87
CA ALA A 241 -12.72 5.43 -40.91
C ALA A 241 -12.27 6.33 -39.75
N THR A 242 -13.09 7.30 -39.35
CA THR A 242 -12.83 8.17 -38.18
C THR A 242 -13.09 7.46 -36.84
N GLN A 243 -13.87 6.37 -36.86
CA GLN A 243 -14.28 5.64 -35.66
C GLN A 243 -13.24 4.60 -35.20
N ALA A 244 -12.42 4.03 -36.08
CA ALA A 244 -11.40 3.04 -35.70
C ALA A 244 -10.29 3.64 -34.83
N ILE A 245 -9.80 4.84 -35.18
CA ILE A 245 -8.84 5.61 -34.38
C ILE A 245 -9.47 6.03 -33.04
N SER A 246 -10.74 6.44 -33.07
CA SER A 246 -11.49 6.85 -31.87
C SER A 246 -11.79 5.69 -30.91
N PHE A 247 -12.10 4.49 -31.42
CA PHE A 247 -12.41 3.30 -30.62
C PHE A 247 -11.16 2.66 -30.05
N SER A 248 -10.08 2.53 -30.84
CA SER A 248 -8.79 2.05 -30.34
C SER A 248 -8.25 2.97 -29.25
N PHE A 249 -8.35 4.29 -29.44
CA PHE A 249 -8.01 5.29 -28.45
C PHE A 249 -8.86 5.16 -27.18
N LEU A 250 -10.19 5.03 -27.33
CA LEU A 250 -11.10 4.85 -26.20
C LEU A 250 -10.78 3.58 -25.40
N MET A 251 -10.50 2.47 -26.07
CA MET A 251 -10.13 1.21 -25.42
C MET A 251 -8.81 1.34 -24.65
N VAL A 252 -7.80 1.99 -25.23
CA VAL A 252 -6.52 2.27 -24.57
C VAL A 252 -6.70 3.23 -23.37
N LEU A 253 -7.59 4.21 -23.48
CA LEU A 253 -7.93 5.13 -22.39
C LEU A 253 -8.64 4.40 -21.24
N ILE A 254 -9.70 3.62 -21.52
CA ILE A 254 -10.41 2.82 -20.50
C ILE A 254 -9.44 1.86 -19.82
N LEU A 255 -8.62 1.15 -20.61
CA LEU A 255 -7.62 0.24 -20.08
C LEU A 255 -6.63 0.96 -19.14
N SER A 256 -6.20 2.18 -19.50
CA SER A 256 -5.36 3.02 -18.65
C SER A 256 -6.06 3.46 -17.36
N LEU A 257 -7.35 3.80 -17.41
CA LEU A 257 -8.13 4.15 -16.23
C LEU A 257 -8.26 2.96 -15.27
N VAL A 258 -8.65 1.79 -15.80
CA VAL A 258 -8.78 0.55 -15.01
C VAL A 258 -7.44 0.17 -14.40
N MET A 259 -6.36 0.19 -15.18
CA MET A 259 -5.04 -0.16 -14.67
C MET A 259 -4.45 0.86 -13.70
N GLY A 260 -4.78 2.15 -13.86
CA GLY A 260 -4.46 3.18 -12.87
C GLY A 260 -5.12 2.92 -11.52
N ILE A 261 -6.42 2.55 -11.53
CA ILE A 261 -7.16 2.17 -10.33
C ILE A 261 -6.54 0.92 -9.66
N VAL A 262 -6.29 -0.13 -10.44
CA VAL A 262 -5.69 -1.38 -9.95
C VAL A 262 -4.29 -1.14 -9.37
N LEU A 263 -3.47 -0.31 -10.03
CA LEU A 263 -2.14 0.05 -9.55
C LEU A 263 -2.20 0.80 -8.22
N ASN A 264 -3.05 1.82 -8.11
CA ASN A 264 -3.18 2.59 -6.87
C ASN A 264 -3.70 1.71 -5.73
N PHE A 265 -4.71 0.87 -5.99
CA PHE A 265 -5.25 -0.07 -5.01
C PHE A 265 -4.19 -1.06 -4.50
N THR A 266 -3.50 -1.75 -5.42
CA THR A 266 -2.47 -2.73 -5.07
C THR A 266 -1.26 -2.08 -4.38
N MET A 267 -0.91 -0.84 -4.73
CA MET A 267 0.15 -0.08 -4.03
C MET A 267 -0.23 0.21 -2.57
N PHE A 268 -1.44 0.74 -2.32
CA PHE A 268 -1.92 1.01 -0.96
C PHE A 268 -2.01 -0.29 -0.16
N LEU A 269 -2.59 -1.34 -0.74
CA LEU A 269 -2.71 -2.66 -0.12
C LEU A 269 -1.34 -3.24 0.24
N CYS A 270 -0.37 -3.19 -0.68
CA CYS A 270 0.99 -3.65 -0.41
C CYS A 270 1.64 -2.85 0.73
N THR A 271 1.43 -1.54 0.77
CA THR A 271 2.05 -0.67 1.78
C THR A 271 1.47 -0.89 3.17
N ILE A 272 0.16 -1.05 3.29
CA ILE A 272 -0.51 -1.32 4.57
C ILE A 272 -0.17 -2.72 5.08
N VAL A 273 -0.22 -3.73 4.22
CA VAL A 273 0.00 -5.13 4.62
C VAL A 273 1.49 -5.45 4.86
N ASN A 274 2.41 -4.83 4.12
CA ASN A 274 3.83 -5.21 4.12
C ASN A 274 4.82 -4.16 4.62
N SER A 275 4.42 -2.91 4.88
CA SER A 275 5.24 -1.69 5.09
C SER A 275 5.67 -0.97 3.81
N ALA A 276 5.93 0.35 3.93
CA ALA A 276 6.51 1.19 2.87
C ALA A 276 7.82 0.61 2.34
N LEU A 277 8.63 0.04 3.22
CA LEU A 277 9.91 -0.56 2.85
C LEU A 277 9.70 -1.73 1.88
N THR A 278 8.75 -2.63 2.14
CA THR A 278 8.45 -3.74 1.22
C THR A 278 7.86 -3.25 -0.10
N THR A 279 7.00 -2.24 -0.08
CA THR A 279 6.51 -1.61 -1.32
C THR A 279 7.65 -1.07 -2.17
N THR A 280 8.67 -0.45 -1.57
CA THR A 280 9.86 -0.01 -2.32
C THR A 280 10.69 -1.17 -2.85
N ILE A 281 10.77 -2.32 -2.17
CA ILE A 281 11.46 -3.52 -2.66
C ILE A 281 10.78 -4.02 -3.93
N VAL A 282 9.47 -4.21 -3.91
CA VAL A 282 8.71 -4.60 -5.10
C VAL A 282 8.86 -3.55 -6.19
N GLY A 283 8.90 -2.27 -5.80
CA GLY A 283 9.19 -1.13 -6.67
C GLY A 283 10.55 -1.20 -7.38
N VAL A 284 11.59 -1.68 -6.68
CA VAL A 284 12.91 -1.92 -7.27
C VAL A 284 12.86 -3.11 -8.22
N LEU A 285 12.26 -4.24 -7.82
CA LEU A 285 12.16 -5.44 -8.64
C LEU A 285 11.45 -5.19 -9.98
N LYS A 286 10.31 -4.48 -9.96
CA LYS A 286 9.64 -4.06 -11.20
C LYS A 286 10.51 -3.09 -12.02
N GLY A 287 11.31 -2.25 -11.37
CA GLY A 287 12.21 -1.30 -12.00
C GLY A 287 13.31 -2.03 -12.76
N VAL A 288 13.80 -3.16 -12.24
CA VAL A 288 14.71 -4.06 -12.96
C VAL A 288 14.01 -4.66 -14.17
N GLY A 289 12.84 -5.29 -13.99
CA GLY A 289 12.11 -5.92 -15.08
C GLY A 289 11.75 -4.96 -16.22
N SER A 290 11.23 -3.78 -15.89
CA SER A 290 10.88 -2.75 -16.88
C SER A 290 12.10 -2.15 -17.59
N THR A 291 13.25 -2.03 -16.92
CA THR A 291 14.50 -1.57 -17.55
C THR A 291 15.01 -2.61 -18.54
N THR A 292 15.08 -3.88 -18.13
CA THR A 292 15.52 -4.98 -19.00
C THR A 292 14.61 -5.11 -20.23
N LEU A 293 13.30 -5.11 -20.03
CA LEU A 293 12.34 -5.14 -21.15
C LEU A 293 12.43 -3.88 -22.01
N GLY A 294 12.65 -2.71 -21.41
CA GLY A 294 12.86 -1.45 -22.11
C GLY A 294 14.06 -1.51 -23.06
N PHE A 295 15.21 -1.99 -22.58
CA PHE A 295 16.41 -2.14 -23.42
C PHE A 295 16.19 -3.15 -24.56
N ILE A 296 15.57 -4.29 -24.28
CA ILE A 296 15.30 -5.33 -25.29
C ILE A 296 14.30 -4.85 -26.35
N LEU A 297 13.23 -4.14 -25.94
CA LEU A 297 12.15 -3.72 -26.84
C LEU A 297 12.43 -2.41 -27.58
N LEU A 298 13.21 -1.50 -27.01
CA LEU A 298 13.47 -0.18 -27.61
C LEU A 298 14.77 -0.08 -28.39
N GLY A 299 15.74 -0.97 -28.19
CA GLY A 299 16.92 -1.17 -29.05
C GLY A 299 17.80 0.06 -29.39
N GLY A 300 17.50 1.25 -28.87
CA GLY A 300 17.93 2.52 -29.47
C GLY A 300 18.43 3.58 -28.50
N VAL A 301 18.75 3.24 -27.25
CA VAL A 301 19.35 4.21 -26.33
C VAL A 301 20.87 4.22 -26.54
N GLN A 302 21.41 5.37 -26.93
CA GLN A 302 22.86 5.61 -26.98
C GLN A 302 23.41 5.60 -25.55
N VAL A 303 23.87 4.43 -25.09
CA VAL A 303 24.43 4.25 -23.75
C VAL A 303 25.95 4.12 -23.81
N ARG A 304 26.66 4.93 -23.04
CA ARG A 304 28.11 4.79 -22.83
C ARG A 304 28.37 3.53 -22.00
N ALA A 305 29.50 2.86 -22.20
CA ALA A 305 29.87 1.69 -21.40
C ALA A 305 29.83 1.98 -19.88
N LEU A 306 30.24 3.19 -19.49
CA LEU A 306 30.23 3.64 -18.10
C LEU A 306 28.79 3.77 -17.53
N ASN A 307 27.86 4.31 -18.32
CA ASN A 307 26.44 4.37 -17.95
C ASN A 307 25.85 2.96 -17.78
N VAL A 308 26.13 2.05 -18.73
CA VAL A 308 25.69 0.65 -18.64
C VAL A 308 26.25 -0.04 -17.39
N THR A 309 27.55 0.11 -17.11
CA THR A 309 28.17 -0.49 -15.92
C THR A 309 27.54 0.05 -14.63
N GLY A 310 27.26 1.35 -14.54
CA GLY A 310 26.54 1.94 -13.41
C GLY A 310 25.13 1.40 -13.24
N LEU A 311 24.36 1.26 -14.34
CA LEU A 311 23.03 0.65 -14.32
C LEU A 311 23.07 -0.82 -13.89
N VAL A 312 24.08 -1.60 -14.30
CA VAL A 312 24.26 -2.99 -13.88
C VAL A 312 24.56 -3.08 -12.39
N ILE A 313 25.50 -2.27 -11.88
CA ILE A 313 25.83 -2.20 -10.45
C ILE A 313 24.60 -1.81 -9.63
N ASN A 314 23.88 -0.79 -10.06
CA ASN A 314 22.65 -0.33 -9.43
C ASN A 314 21.56 -1.41 -9.41
N THR A 315 21.42 -2.17 -10.51
CA THR A 315 20.51 -3.31 -10.62
C THR A 315 20.90 -4.42 -9.63
N ALA A 316 22.18 -4.79 -9.60
CA ALA A 316 22.70 -5.81 -8.70
C ALA A 316 22.50 -5.43 -7.22
N GLY A 317 22.74 -4.17 -6.87
CA GLY A 317 22.45 -3.63 -5.53
C GLY A 317 20.97 -3.74 -5.15
N GLY A 318 20.07 -3.42 -6.08
CA GLY A 318 18.63 -3.55 -5.86
C GLY A 318 18.17 -5.00 -5.66
N VAL A 319 18.75 -5.95 -6.39
CA VAL A 319 18.51 -7.39 -6.22
C VAL A 319 19.06 -7.87 -4.89
N TRP A 320 20.31 -7.50 -4.55
CA TRP A 320 20.91 -7.82 -3.25
C TRP A 320 20.02 -7.29 -2.12
N TYR A 321 19.58 -6.04 -2.21
CA TYR A 321 18.71 -5.42 -1.21
C TYR A 321 17.42 -6.20 -1.00
N SER A 322 16.76 -6.60 -2.10
CA SER A 322 15.55 -7.42 -2.07
C SER A 322 15.81 -8.76 -1.37
N TYR A 323 16.93 -9.42 -1.68
CA TYR A 323 17.35 -10.67 -1.07
C TYR A 323 17.70 -10.54 0.42
N ALA A 324 18.47 -9.52 0.79
CA ALA A 324 18.86 -9.23 2.17
C ALA A 324 17.63 -8.96 3.06
N LYS A 325 16.61 -8.31 2.51
CA LYS A 325 15.35 -8.12 3.23
C LYS A 325 14.53 -9.40 3.34
N TYR A 326 14.48 -10.19 2.28
CA TYR A 326 13.82 -11.49 2.30
C TYR A 326 14.40 -12.38 3.41
N GLN A 327 15.73 -12.44 3.52
CA GLN A 327 16.43 -13.15 4.60
C GLN A 327 16.02 -12.64 5.99
N GLN A 328 15.98 -11.32 6.21
CA GLN A 328 15.51 -10.75 7.50
C GLN A 328 14.09 -11.13 7.87
N LYS A 329 13.19 -11.22 6.89
CA LYS A 329 11.80 -11.64 7.15
C LYS A 329 11.76 -13.11 7.58
N LYS A 330 12.65 -13.94 7.05
CA LYS A 330 12.81 -15.36 7.41
C LYS A 330 13.46 -15.57 8.78
N SER A 331 14.45 -14.74 9.14
CA SER A 331 15.20 -14.85 10.40
C SER A 331 14.46 -14.28 11.62
N LYS A 332 13.38 -13.50 11.43
CA LYS A 332 12.54 -13.05 12.54
C LYS A 332 11.66 -14.22 12.99
N PRO A 333 11.66 -14.61 14.28
CA PRO A 333 10.73 -15.61 14.78
C PRO A 333 9.30 -15.13 14.50
N LYS A 334 8.44 -16.04 14.02
CA LYS A 334 7.00 -15.77 13.84
C LYS A 334 6.49 -15.25 15.17
N LYS A 335 6.07 -13.98 15.24
CA LYS A 335 5.34 -13.49 16.40
C LYS A 335 4.07 -14.35 16.49
N GLY A 336 3.96 -15.13 17.56
CA GLY A 336 2.68 -15.72 17.96
C GLY A 336 1.62 -14.62 18.10
N PRO A 337 0.33 -14.98 18.18
CA PRO A 337 -0.77 -14.03 18.22
C PRO A 337 -0.48 -12.92 19.23
N ILE A 338 -0.72 -11.68 18.78
CA ILE A 338 -0.45 -10.44 19.50
C ILE A 338 -1.35 -10.41 20.73
N ALA A 339 -0.90 -11.02 21.84
CA ALA A 339 -1.30 -10.58 23.15
C ALA A 339 -0.58 -9.25 23.37
N THR A 340 -1.34 -8.17 23.34
CA THR A 340 -0.87 -6.80 23.61
C THR A 340 -0.06 -6.84 24.90
N LYS A 341 1.25 -6.52 24.84
CA LYS A 341 2.13 -6.47 26.04
C LYS A 341 1.55 -5.62 27.18
N SER A 342 0.65 -4.69 26.85
CA SER A 342 -0.10 -3.89 27.81
C SER A 342 -1.09 -4.69 28.65
N THR A 343 -1.75 -5.71 28.08
CA THR A 343 -2.76 -6.52 28.77
C THR A 343 -2.10 -7.58 29.67
N ALA A 344 -1.03 -8.22 29.20
CA ALA A 344 -0.29 -9.20 30.00
C ALA A 344 0.38 -8.57 31.24
N HIS A 345 0.89 -7.34 31.11
CA HIS A 345 1.49 -6.61 32.24
C HIS A 345 0.43 -6.11 33.24
N LEU A 346 -0.77 -5.73 32.77
CA LEU A 346 -1.88 -5.38 33.66
C LEU A 346 -2.43 -6.60 34.41
N VAL A 347 -2.55 -7.75 33.73
CA VAL A 347 -3.04 -8.99 34.33
C VAL A 347 -2.04 -9.55 35.35
N MET A 348 -0.74 -9.53 35.04
CA MET A 348 0.31 -9.94 35.98
C MET A 348 0.37 -9.07 37.25
N LYS A 349 0.02 -7.78 37.15
CA LYS A 349 0.04 -6.86 38.30
C LYS A 349 -1.13 -7.09 39.28
N ASN A 350 -2.19 -7.76 38.83
CA ASN A 350 -3.40 -8.04 39.62
C ASN A 350 -3.57 -9.52 40.00
N ILE A 351 -2.55 -10.37 39.78
CA ILE A 351 -2.60 -11.81 40.11
C ILE A 351 -2.96 -12.06 41.60
N SER A 352 -2.50 -11.21 42.52
CA SER A 352 -2.84 -11.32 43.95
C SER A 352 -4.34 -11.12 44.21
N SER A 353 -5.00 -10.22 43.47
CA SER A 353 -6.44 -9.97 43.58
C SER A 353 -7.28 -11.08 42.95
N VAL A 354 -6.73 -11.80 41.96
CA VAL A 354 -7.41 -12.95 41.33
C VAL A 354 -7.47 -14.14 42.29
N TYR A 355 -6.42 -14.38 43.09
CA TYR A 355 -6.44 -15.41 44.13
C TYR A 355 -7.47 -15.08 45.24
N GLU A 356 -7.55 -13.82 45.68
CA GLU A 356 -8.58 -13.38 46.64
C GLU A 356 -10.01 -13.51 46.08
N LEU A 357 -10.20 -13.28 44.78
CA LEU A 357 -11.50 -13.45 44.13
C LEU A 357 -11.90 -14.93 44.05
N ILE A 358 -10.96 -15.83 43.79
CA ILE A 358 -11.19 -17.29 43.73
C ILE A 358 -11.56 -17.85 45.11
N ASP A 359 -10.93 -17.38 46.18
CA ASP A 359 -11.23 -17.80 47.57
C ASP A 359 -12.58 -17.24 48.08
N SER A 360 -13.16 -16.23 47.42
CA SER A 360 -14.45 -15.64 47.79
C SER A 360 -15.68 -16.38 47.22
N ILE A 361 -15.48 -17.39 46.36
CA ILE A 361 -16.57 -18.12 45.70
C ILE A 361 -17.16 -19.16 46.66
N PRO A 362 -18.48 -19.10 46.98
CA PRO A 362 -19.12 -20.08 47.87
C PRO A 362 -19.02 -21.50 47.32
N SER A 363 -18.75 -22.46 48.21
CA SER A 363 -18.50 -23.89 47.91
C SER A 363 -19.64 -24.63 47.18
N GLY A 364 -20.79 -23.99 46.97
CA GLY A 364 -21.96 -24.56 46.28
C GLY A 364 -22.02 -24.34 44.76
N LEU A 365 -21.09 -23.60 44.14
CA LEU A 365 -21.16 -23.22 42.71
C LEU A 365 -20.40 -24.16 41.74
N TYR A 366 -19.83 -25.26 42.25
CA TYR A 366 -18.95 -26.16 41.48
C TYR A 366 -19.72 -27.26 40.73
N ASN A 367 -20.65 -26.91 39.85
CA ASN A 367 -21.41 -27.90 39.06
C ASN A 367 -21.05 -28.00 37.57
N SER A 368 -19.87 -27.50 37.17
CA SER A 368 -19.29 -27.89 35.89
C SER A 368 -17.94 -28.58 36.12
N ALA A 369 -17.83 -29.84 35.67
CA ALA A 369 -16.59 -30.62 35.71
C ALA A 369 -15.40 -29.95 34.98
N LEU A 370 -15.68 -28.89 34.20
CA LEU A 370 -14.71 -28.08 33.49
C LEU A 370 -14.04 -27.03 34.39
N ALA A 371 -14.78 -26.37 35.30
CA ALA A 371 -14.24 -25.37 36.23
C ALA A 371 -13.29 -26.02 37.25
N LEU A 372 -13.67 -27.18 37.80
CA LEU A 372 -12.87 -27.97 38.73
C LEU A 372 -11.56 -28.49 38.12
N ARG A 373 -11.59 -28.96 36.86
CA ARG A 373 -10.38 -29.38 36.13
C ARG A 373 -9.43 -28.23 35.81
N SER A 374 -9.98 -27.04 35.58
CA SER A 374 -9.19 -25.85 35.26
C SER A 374 -8.49 -25.30 36.51
N LEU A 375 -9.17 -25.32 37.65
CA LEU A 375 -8.62 -24.91 38.95
C LEU A 375 -7.63 -25.93 39.52
N GLN A 376 -7.88 -27.24 39.37
CA GLN A 376 -6.91 -28.28 39.77
C GLN A 376 -5.60 -28.22 38.96
N MET A 377 -5.63 -27.78 37.70
CA MET A 377 -4.42 -27.61 36.90
C MET A 377 -3.58 -26.39 37.31
N LEU A 378 -4.18 -25.37 37.95
CA LEU A 378 -3.49 -24.20 38.50
C LEU A 378 -2.86 -24.45 39.88
N SER A 379 -3.20 -25.56 40.55
CA SER A 379 -2.65 -25.96 41.86
C SER A 379 -1.31 -26.72 41.76
N SER A 380 -0.81 -27.02 40.55
CA SER A 380 0.49 -27.68 40.37
C SER A 380 1.63 -26.66 40.46
N PRO A 381 2.76 -26.97 41.14
CA PRO A 381 3.81 -25.99 41.37
C PRO A 381 4.50 -25.61 40.06
N GLY A 382 4.20 -24.39 39.59
CA GLY A 382 4.83 -23.73 38.44
C GLY A 382 4.05 -23.86 37.13
N PRO A 383 2.95 -23.12 36.92
CA PRO A 383 2.34 -23.03 35.59
C PRO A 383 3.25 -22.19 34.68
N SER A 384 3.67 -22.74 33.54
CA SER A 384 4.32 -21.95 32.50
C SER A 384 3.34 -20.89 31.97
N GLU A 385 3.84 -19.72 31.51
CA GLU A 385 3.03 -18.61 30.97
C GLU A 385 1.97 -19.06 29.95
N GLU A 386 2.22 -20.17 29.28
CA GLU A 386 1.36 -20.81 28.29
C GLU A 386 0.04 -21.31 28.89
N TYR A 387 0.04 -21.87 30.11
CA TYR A 387 -1.16 -22.39 30.76
C TYR A 387 -2.07 -21.26 31.29
N ILE A 388 -1.46 -20.18 31.81
CA ILE A 388 -2.19 -18.99 32.25
C ILE A 388 -2.90 -18.34 31.05
N MET A 389 -2.22 -18.27 29.89
CA MET A 389 -2.81 -17.77 28.65
C MET A 389 -3.99 -18.61 28.17
N VAL A 390 -3.90 -19.95 28.21
CA VAL A 390 -5.01 -20.84 27.82
C VAL A 390 -6.22 -20.66 28.76
N PHE A 391 -5.98 -20.47 30.06
CA PHE A 391 -7.04 -20.21 31.04
C PHE A 391 -7.74 -18.86 30.78
N LEU A 392 -6.96 -17.79 30.59
CA LEU A 392 -7.51 -16.45 30.33
C LEU A 392 -8.31 -16.37 29.02
N VAL A 393 -7.89 -17.10 27.98
CA VAL A 393 -8.65 -17.19 26.72
C VAL A 393 -9.99 -17.88 26.95
N LYS A 394 -10.02 -18.98 27.71
CA LYS A 394 -11.27 -19.68 28.02
C LYS A 394 -12.23 -18.85 28.89
N VAL A 395 -11.71 -18.08 29.85
CA VAL A 395 -12.52 -17.18 30.68
C VAL A 395 -13.10 -16.04 29.84
N ARG A 396 -12.31 -15.42 28.96
CA ARG A 396 -12.79 -14.39 28.04
C ARG A 396 -13.90 -14.92 27.13
N ASP A 397 -13.70 -16.10 26.55
CA ASP A 397 -14.66 -16.69 25.62
C ASP A 397 -15.97 -17.10 26.35
N ALA A 398 -15.89 -17.48 27.63
CA ALA A 398 -17.06 -17.73 28.47
C ALA A 398 -17.84 -16.43 28.79
N CYS A 399 -17.17 -15.34 29.19
CA CYS A 399 -17.87 -14.07 29.45
C CYS A 399 -18.44 -13.44 28.17
N LEU A 400 -17.80 -13.63 27.00
CA LEU A 400 -18.36 -13.17 25.71
C LEU A 400 -19.62 -13.96 25.31
N GLN A 401 -19.66 -15.27 25.60
CA GLN A 401 -20.87 -16.07 25.40
C GLN A 401 -22.00 -15.66 26.33
N GLU A 402 -21.68 -15.24 27.56
CA GLU A 402 -22.66 -14.70 28.50
C GLU A 402 -23.20 -13.34 28.05
N GLU A 403 -22.35 -12.46 27.52
CA GLU A 403 -22.75 -11.16 26.95
C GLU A 403 -23.67 -11.33 25.72
N GLU A 404 -23.38 -12.29 24.84
CA GLU A 404 -24.26 -12.65 23.70
C GLU A 404 -25.59 -13.31 24.15
N ALA A 405 -25.59 -14.07 25.25
CA ALA A 405 -26.80 -14.68 25.82
C ALA A 405 -27.71 -13.62 26.49
N ILE A 406 -27.11 -12.61 27.14
CA ILE A 406 -27.84 -11.48 27.74
C ILE A 406 -28.45 -10.60 26.64
N LEU A 407 -27.72 -10.34 25.55
CA LEU A 407 -28.20 -9.55 24.40
C LEU A 407 -29.32 -10.24 23.60
N SER A 408 -29.41 -11.58 23.65
CA SER A 408 -30.46 -12.36 22.98
C SER A 408 -31.71 -12.61 23.83
N GLY A 409 -31.74 -12.10 25.07
CA GLY A 409 -32.92 -12.15 25.94
C GLY A 409 -33.21 -13.52 26.55
N ASP A 410 -32.25 -14.45 26.51
CA ASP A 410 -32.40 -15.78 27.10
C ASP A 410 -32.32 -15.70 28.64
N THR A 411 -33.45 -15.90 29.31
CA THR A 411 -33.58 -15.71 30.76
C THR A 411 -32.91 -16.80 31.60
N ARG A 412 -32.35 -17.83 30.98
CA ARG A 412 -31.73 -18.96 31.69
C ARG A 412 -30.43 -18.59 32.42
N TRP A 413 -29.82 -17.45 32.10
CA TRP A 413 -28.54 -16.98 32.67
C TRP A 413 -28.67 -15.92 33.78
N ARG A 414 -29.88 -15.49 34.14
CA ARG A 414 -30.08 -14.40 35.13
C ARG A 414 -29.65 -14.73 36.57
N GLU A 415 -29.44 -16.00 36.92
CA GLU A 415 -29.08 -16.39 38.29
C GLU A 415 -27.57 -16.50 38.54
N LEU A 416 -26.74 -16.36 37.51
CA LEU A 416 -25.28 -16.35 37.63
C LEU A 416 -24.77 -14.91 37.45
N GLY A 417 -25.12 -14.04 38.39
CA GLY A 417 -24.47 -12.73 38.45
C GLY A 417 -22.96 -12.90 38.68
N GLN A 418 -22.16 -12.23 37.85
CA GLN A 418 -20.71 -11.96 37.94
C GLN A 418 -19.78 -12.79 37.02
N CYS A 419 -19.82 -12.47 35.72
CA CYS A 419 -18.65 -11.92 35.02
C CYS A 419 -18.70 -10.37 35.19
#